data_AF-A0A4Q1BZC5-F1
#
_entry.id   AF-A0A4Q1BZC5-F1
#
_cell.length_a   1.000
_cell.length_b   1.000
_cell.length_c   1.000
_cell.angle_alpha   90.00
_cell.angle_beta   90.00
_cell.angle_gamma   90.00
#
_symmetry.space_group_name_H-M   'P 1'
#
loop_
_entity.id
_entity.type
_entity.pdbx_description
1 polymer ?
#
loop_
_entity_poly.entity_id
_entity_poly.type
_entity_poly.pdbx_seq_one_letter_code
_entity_poly.pdbx_strand_id
1 'polypeptide(L)'
;MQKVETVSLGELQIHPLVSGVMNNTLYAPIQFSMKHDGQKTPIVVVKREIGYLIIDGVLRYNAAVELGNIETLECKILDISDEQVLDTRIVHNQKSKVHTIEVCRNIEHILGLIGTEQGKRNDLLGNKNLDDEKEFGVAGQDRFEKACILSGLQFSARTLRKLMAVHDYEKDDNSLGLIDGINSGKYKIDGAHKLMKSLIDKQSKKARRKQIVIDRVTSNVWFELFEQSATDLSNLKHLKPKFAMFSPPYWKMRKYRNQGEIMYGQEPSLQQYLDNSKKIIKELVNVMDENGVVVIVIGEAYKGGYKSITSRYELMLLDCGLDILGVCEWVKLNPTPAVPKYFFRPANEKIFVCKIKGAEISFNPKMKPTKDGKSSVKKCHTAIDGAERYFVEDDETIISNVITTAAFNHSEYKIYDPNFKHDAPCPMEIYDIMVSSYTMPGDTCIDIHCGSGQGLEVFARNGCNAIGVDIDPESIEFCEKRMRMVLGQECEVELQTAA
;
A
#
# COMPACT_ATOMS: atom_id res chain seq x y z
N MET A 1 -48.66 35.58 -11.72
CA MET A 1 -49.13 34.17 -11.66
C MET A 1 -48.85 33.54 -13.01
N GLN A 2 -47.94 32.58 -13.10
CA GLN A 2 -47.63 31.94 -14.38
C GLN A 2 -48.78 30.98 -14.73
N LYS A 3 -49.41 31.17 -15.90
CA LYS A 3 -50.57 30.39 -16.33
C LYS A 3 -50.07 29.09 -16.96
N VAL A 4 -50.50 27.96 -16.42
CA VAL A 4 -50.30 26.64 -17.04
C VAL A 4 -51.59 26.27 -17.77
N GLU A 5 -51.50 26.00 -19.05
CA GLU A 5 -52.61 25.54 -19.91
C GLU A 5 -52.25 24.20 -20.54
N THR A 6 -53.25 23.35 -20.76
CA THR A 6 -53.09 22.15 -21.58
C THR A 6 -53.33 22.53 -23.03
N VAL A 7 -52.35 22.30 -23.90
CA VAL A 7 -52.38 22.71 -25.31
C VAL A 7 -52.26 21.46 -26.19
N SER A 8 -53.01 21.42 -27.30
CA SER A 8 -52.93 20.33 -28.28
C SER A 8 -51.58 20.36 -29.00
N LEU A 9 -51.01 19.18 -29.28
CA LEU A 9 -49.74 19.10 -30.03
C LEU A 9 -49.79 19.82 -31.38
N GLY A 10 -50.96 19.83 -32.05
CA GLY A 10 -51.13 20.51 -33.34
C GLY A 10 -51.09 22.05 -33.26
N GLU A 11 -51.23 22.63 -32.06
CA GLU A 11 -51.20 24.08 -31.83
C GLU A 11 -49.82 24.58 -31.37
N LEU A 12 -48.87 23.66 -31.20
CA LEU A 12 -47.51 23.94 -30.73
C LEU A 12 -46.54 24.00 -31.91
N GLN A 13 -45.74 25.06 -31.96
CA GLN A 13 -44.66 25.21 -32.95
C GLN A 13 -43.36 25.61 -32.26
N ILE A 14 -42.21 25.16 -32.74
CA ILE A 14 -40.92 25.57 -32.18
C ILE A 14 -40.67 27.03 -32.58
N HIS A 15 -40.33 27.89 -31.63
CA HIS A 15 -40.04 29.30 -31.92
C HIS A 15 -38.87 29.44 -32.92
N PRO A 16 -38.96 30.29 -33.97
CA PRO A 16 -37.92 30.41 -34.99
C PRO A 16 -36.51 30.69 -34.43
N LEU A 17 -36.41 31.58 -33.43
CA LEU A 17 -35.15 31.89 -32.73
C LEU A 17 -34.52 30.70 -31.97
N VAL A 18 -35.29 29.65 -31.67
CA VAL A 18 -34.83 28.45 -30.97
C VAL A 18 -34.47 27.32 -31.95
N SER A 19 -35.11 27.30 -33.12
CA SER A 19 -34.95 26.25 -34.14
C SER A 19 -33.51 26.09 -34.67
N GLY A 20 -32.73 27.18 -34.76
CA GLY A 20 -31.38 27.20 -35.33
C GLY A 20 -30.24 26.76 -34.40
N VAL A 21 -30.53 26.45 -33.13
CA VAL A 21 -29.49 26.26 -32.07
C VAL A 21 -29.36 24.78 -31.62
N MET A 22 -30.12 23.85 -32.20
CA MET A 22 -30.32 22.52 -31.60
C MET A 22 -29.63 21.36 -32.33
N ASN A 23 -29.12 20.41 -31.53
CA ASN A 23 -28.86 19.04 -31.95
C ASN A 23 -30.21 18.28 -31.89
N ASN A 24 -30.73 17.84 -33.03
CA ASN A 24 -32.02 17.13 -33.15
C ASN A 24 -31.96 15.65 -32.71
N THR A 25 -30.86 15.20 -32.09
CA THR A 25 -30.72 13.81 -31.67
C THR A 25 -31.66 13.53 -30.49
N LEU A 26 -32.50 12.50 -30.63
CA LEU A 26 -33.41 12.08 -29.58
C LEU A 26 -32.68 11.75 -28.28
N TYR A 27 -33.18 12.29 -27.18
CA TYR A 27 -32.67 12.00 -25.85
C TYR A 27 -33.47 10.84 -25.26
N ALA A 28 -32.95 9.62 -25.44
CA ALA A 28 -33.56 8.36 -24.98
C ALA A 28 -34.17 8.42 -23.56
N PRO A 29 -33.58 9.08 -22.55
CA PRO A 29 -34.18 9.17 -21.22
C PRO A 29 -35.49 9.99 -21.16
N ILE A 30 -35.62 11.07 -21.95
CA ILE A 30 -36.84 11.88 -21.96
C ILE A 30 -37.98 11.10 -22.61
N GLN A 31 -37.71 10.42 -23.73
CA GLN A 31 -38.70 9.56 -24.39
C GLN A 31 -39.20 8.45 -23.46
N PHE A 32 -38.29 7.81 -22.73
CA PHE A 32 -38.64 6.82 -21.71
C PHE A 32 -39.59 7.41 -20.65
N SER A 33 -39.19 8.53 -20.01
CA SER A 33 -40.02 9.15 -18.96
C SER A 33 -41.41 9.58 -19.46
N MET A 34 -41.48 10.14 -20.67
CA MET A 34 -42.75 10.60 -21.27
C MET A 34 -43.69 9.42 -21.56
N LYS A 35 -43.14 8.28 -21.98
CA LYS A 35 -43.91 7.07 -22.28
C LYS A 35 -44.50 6.43 -21.01
N HIS A 36 -43.72 6.34 -19.94
CA HIS A 36 -44.10 5.61 -18.73
C HIS A 36 -44.84 6.47 -17.71
N ASP A 37 -44.36 7.69 -17.47
CA ASP A 37 -44.83 8.55 -16.38
C ASP A 37 -45.68 9.73 -16.86
N GLY A 38 -45.79 9.91 -18.18
CA GLY A 38 -46.37 11.10 -18.80
C GLY A 38 -45.54 12.36 -18.58
N GLN A 39 -46.12 13.51 -18.86
CA GLN A 39 -45.45 14.79 -18.63
C GLN A 39 -45.43 15.12 -17.13
N LYS A 40 -44.23 15.25 -16.55
CA LYS A 40 -44.04 15.74 -15.18
C LYS A 40 -43.63 17.21 -15.08
N THR A 41 -43.17 17.79 -16.18
CA THR A 41 -42.73 19.19 -16.22
C THR A 41 -43.36 19.87 -17.42
N PRO A 42 -44.13 20.96 -17.20
CA PRO A 42 -44.68 21.77 -18.29
C PRO A 42 -43.58 22.27 -19.23
N ILE A 43 -43.84 22.28 -20.53
CA ILE A 43 -42.99 22.98 -21.50
C ILE A 43 -43.25 24.48 -21.41
N VAL A 44 -42.32 25.32 -21.86
CA VAL A 44 -42.48 26.79 -21.78
C VAL A 44 -42.75 27.33 -23.17
N VAL A 45 -43.83 28.10 -23.29
CA VAL A 45 -44.32 28.65 -24.56
C VAL A 45 -44.58 30.15 -24.45
N VAL A 46 -44.51 30.84 -25.57
CA VAL A 46 -45.02 32.21 -25.73
C VAL A 46 -46.24 32.16 -26.64
N LYS A 47 -47.31 32.89 -26.26
CA LYS A 47 -48.53 32.97 -27.08
C LYS A 47 -48.36 34.07 -28.13
N ARG A 48 -48.64 33.75 -29.40
CA ARG A 48 -48.66 34.69 -30.53
C ARG A 48 -49.95 34.46 -31.33
N GLU A 49 -50.21 35.33 -32.32
CA GLU A 49 -51.37 35.20 -33.21
C GLU A 49 -51.35 33.87 -33.99
N ILE A 50 -50.15 33.35 -34.28
CA ILE A 50 -49.93 32.10 -35.02
C ILE A 50 -50.03 30.83 -34.16
N GLY A 51 -50.28 30.95 -32.86
CA GLY A 51 -50.38 29.83 -31.92
C GLY A 51 -49.38 29.90 -30.76
N TYR A 52 -49.07 28.74 -30.18
CA TYR A 52 -48.18 28.63 -29.03
C TYR A 52 -46.77 28.25 -29.48
N LEU A 53 -45.81 29.16 -29.28
CA LEU A 53 -44.43 28.98 -29.71
C LEU A 53 -43.53 28.47 -28.56
N ILE A 54 -42.91 27.31 -28.72
CA ILE A 54 -42.06 26.65 -27.72
C ILE A 54 -40.72 27.37 -27.62
N ILE A 55 -40.37 27.79 -26.41
CA ILE A 55 -39.07 28.40 -26.09
C ILE A 55 -38.17 27.49 -25.24
N ASP A 56 -38.75 26.62 -24.42
CA ASP A 56 -38.05 25.59 -23.63
C ASP A 56 -38.88 24.30 -23.52
N GLY A 57 -38.21 23.15 -23.43
CA GLY A 57 -38.87 21.83 -23.40
C GLY A 57 -39.04 21.14 -24.76
N VAL A 58 -38.32 21.58 -25.80
CA VAL A 58 -38.42 21.02 -27.16
C VAL A 58 -38.18 19.50 -27.21
N LEU A 59 -37.26 18.96 -26.40
CA LEU A 59 -37.05 17.51 -26.33
C LEU A 59 -38.29 16.73 -25.86
N ARG A 60 -39.11 17.32 -24.97
CA ARG A 60 -40.38 16.71 -24.52
C ARG A 60 -41.45 16.77 -25.61
N TYR A 61 -41.51 17.89 -26.34
CA TYR A 61 -42.39 18.01 -27.51
C TYR A 61 -42.03 16.98 -28.58
N ASN A 62 -40.76 16.88 -28.97
CA ASN A 62 -40.31 15.89 -29.94
C ASN A 62 -40.59 14.45 -29.47
N ALA A 63 -40.34 14.16 -28.18
CA ALA A 63 -40.67 12.84 -27.61
C ALA A 63 -42.17 12.55 -27.65
N ALA A 64 -43.04 13.53 -27.37
CA ALA A 64 -44.49 13.36 -27.44
C ALA A 64 -44.97 13.10 -28.87
N VAL A 65 -44.44 13.85 -29.85
CA VAL A 65 -44.73 13.66 -31.27
C VAL A 65 -44.34 12.26 -31.74
N GLU A 66 -43.16 11.76 -31.33
CA GLU A 66 -42.67 10.45 -31.75
C GLU A 66 -43.41 9.28 -31.08
N LEU A 67 -43.77 9.41 -29.81
CA LEU A 67 -44.51 8.37 -29.10
C LEU A 67 -45.93 8.18 -29.65
N GLY A 68 -46.53 9.22 -30.26
CA GLY A 68 -47.80 9.17 -30.98
C GLY A 68 -49.04 8.89 -30.11
N ASN A 69 -48.86 8.64 -28.81
CA ASN A 69 -49.92 8.35 -27.82
C ASN A 69 -50.15 9.50 -26.83
N ILE A 70 -49.48 10.65 -27.02
CA ILE A 70 -49.66 11.87 -26.24
C ILE A 70 -50.31 12.89 -27.16
N GLU A 71 -51.53 13.35 -26.86
CA GLU A 71 -52.26 14.30 -27.71
C GLU A 71 -52.09 15.76 -27.26
N THR A 72 -51.77 15.98 -25.98
CA THR A 72 -51.68 17.30 -25.36
C THR A 72 -50.45 17.42 -24.46
N LEU A 73 -49.96 18.65 -24.27
CA LEU A 73 -48.90 18.97 -23.33
C LEU A 73 -49.33 20.13 -22.42
N GLU A 74 -49.00 20.03 -21.14
CA GLU A 74 -49.01 21.14 -20.20
C GLU A 74 -47.94 22.16 -20.61
N CYS A 75 -48.39 23.40 -20.76
CA CYS A 75 -47.62 24.52 -21.25
C CYS A 75 -47.67 25.67 -20.25
N LYS A 76 -46.50 26.12 -19.80
CA LYS A 76 -46.33 27.34 -19.04
C LYS A 76 -46.23 28.51 -20.01
N ILE A 77 -47.23 29.38 -20.00
CA ILE A 77 -47.31 30.51 -20.93
C ILE A 77 -46.59 31.71 -20.34
N LEU A 78 -45.66 32.26 -21.12
CA LEU A 78 -44.98 33.52 -20.83
C LEU A 78 -45.50 34.61 -21.78
N ASP A 79 -45.77 35.77 -21.20
CA ASP A 79 -46.10 36.99 -21.92
C ASP A 79 -44.85 37.88 -21.97
N ILE A 80 -44.01 37.63 -22.97
CA ILE A 80 -42.71 38.29 -23.18
C ILE A 80 -42.55 38.64 -24.66
N SER A 81 -41.78 39.68 -24.98
CA SER A 81 -41.47 40.07 -26.37
C SER A 81 -40.45 39.12 -27.02
N ASP A 82 -40.37 39.11 -28.35
CA ASP A 82 -39.42 38.26 -29.09
C ASP A 82 -37.96 38.57 -28.74
N GLU A 83 -37.65 39.83 -28.42
CA GLU A 83 -36.32 40.27 -27.96
C GLU A 83 -35.91 39.61 -26.64
N GLN A 84 -36.88 39.27 -25.78
CA GLN A 84 -36.64 38.66 -24.46
C GLN A 84 -36.62 37.12 -24.49
N VAL A 85 -36.96 36.50 -25.62
CA VAL A 85 -37.09 35.04 -25.74
C VAL A 85 -35.76 34.33 -25.48
N LEU A 86 -34.65 34.82 -26.05
CA LEU A 86 -33.34 34.20 -25.88
C LEU A 86 -32.83 34.35 -24.45
N ASP A 87 -32.94 35.54 -23.85
CA ASP A 87 -32.53 35.80 -22.48
C ASP A 87 -33.31 34.92 -21.48
N THR A 88 -34.63 34.87 -21.66
CA THR A 88 -35.51 34.01 -20.85
C THR A 88 -35.15 32.54 -21.00
N ARG A 89 -34.84 32.09 -22.23
CA ARG A 89 -34.41 30.72 -22.50
C ARG A 89 -33.07 30.39 -21.85
N ILE A 90 -32.12 31.33 -21.81
CA ILE A 90 -30.84 31.13 -21.14
C ILE A 90 -31.08 30.89 -19.65
N VAL A 91 -31.88 31.75 -19.00
CA VAL A 91 -32.22 31.62 -17.57
C VAL A 91 -32.97 30.31 -17.29
N HIS A 92 -33.94 29.94 -18.13
CA HIS A 92 -34.68 28.68 -17.97
C HIS A 92 -33.82 27.42 -18.14
N ASN A 93 -32.78 27.47 -18.97
CA ASN A 93 -31.86 26.35 -19.19
C ASN A 93 -30.73 26.27 -18.16
N GLN A 94 -30.60 27.25 -17.26
CA GLN A 94 -29.62 27.17 -16.17
C GLN A 94 -29.97 25.99 -15.26
N LYS A 95 -29.06 25.02 -15.19
CA LYS A 95 -29.16 23.87 -14.28
C LYS A 95 -28.00 23.90 -13.33
N SER A 96 -28.27 23.65 -12.05
CA SER A 96 -27.23 23.33 -11.09
C SER A 96 -26.63 21.96 -11.42
N LYS A 97 -25.32 21.82 -11.20
CA LYS A 97 -24.69 20.51 -11.20
C LYS A 97 -25.21 19.74 -9.99
N VAL A 98 -25.83 18.59 -10.23
CA VAL A 98 -26.27 17.68 -9.16
C VAL A 98 -25.05 17.20 -8.39
N HIS A 99 -25.11 17.23 -7.06
CA HIS A 99 -23.99 16.79 -6.23
C HIS A 99 -23.71 15.31 -6.45
N THR A 100 -22.44 14.90 -6.41
CA THR A 100 -22.07 13.49 -6.69
C THR A 100 -22.73 12.51 -5.73
N ILE A 101 -22.88 12.88 -4.44
CA ILE A 101 -23.59 12.06 -3.45
C ILE A 101 -25.08 11.87 -3.78
N GLU A 102 -25.72 12.87 -4.35
CA GLU A 102 -27.13 12.81 -4.74
C GLU A 102 -27.31 11.89 -5.95
N VAL A 103 -26.39 11.98 -6.93
CA VAL A 103 -26.31 11.01 -8.03
C VAL A 103 -26.20 9.58 -7.48
N CYS A 104 -25.32 9.33 -6.49
CA CYS A 104 -25.15 7.99 -5.91
C CYS A 104 -26.44 7.49 -5.23
N ARG A 105 -27.12 8.33 -4.44
CA ARG A 105 -28.38 7.97 -3.77
C ARG A 105 -29.51 7.69 -4.76
N ASN A 106 -29.62 8.50 -5.82
CA ASN A 106 -30.60 8.27 -6.88
C ASN A 106 -30.34 6.94 -7.59
N ILE A 107 -29.08 6.64 -7.88
CA ILE A 107 -28.71 5.35 -8.49
C ILE A 107 -28.97 4.19 -7.53
N GLU A 108 -28.63 4.31 -6.25
CA GLU A 108 -28.93 3.27 -5.25
C GLU A 108 -30.42 2.97 -5.19
N HIS A 109 -31.27 4.01 -5.22
CA HIS A 109 -32.72 3.85 -5.28
C HIS A 109 -33.17 3.14 -6.57
N ILE A 110 -32.71 3.60 -7.74
CA ILE A 110 -33.03 2.98 -9.05
C ILE A 110 -32.60 1.52 -9.07
N LEU A 111 -31.41 1.21 -8.57
CA LEU A 111 -30.88 -0.14 -8.50
C LEU A 111 -31.68 -1.03 -7.54
N GLY A 112 -32.18 -0.47 -6.43
CA GLY A 112 -33.09 -1.15 -5.51
C GLY A 112 -34.44 -1.47 -6.14
N LEU A 113 -34.94 -0.58 -7.03
CA LEU A 113 -36.17 -0.80 -7.79
C LEU A 113 -35.99 -1.83 -8.91
N ILE A 114 -34.85 -1.82 -9.61
CA ILE A 114 -34.55 -2.81 -10.68
C ILE A 114 -34.36 -4.23 -10.09
N GLY A 115 -33.79 -4.34 -8.88
CA GLY A 115 -33.55 -5.62 -8.22
C GLY A 115 -32.28 -6.36 -8.66
N THR A 116 -32.04 -7.54 -8.10
CA THR A 116 -30.87 -8.42 -8.37
C THR A 116 -31.19 -9.59 -9.30
N GLU A 117 -32.47 -9.91 -9.50
CA GLU A 117 -32.92 -11.04 -10.29
C GLU A 117 -33.53 -10.58 -11.61
N GLN A 118 -33.14 -11.24 -12.70
CA GLN A 118 -33.82 -11.12 -13.98
C GLN A 118 -35.24 -11.71 -13.80
N GLY A 119 -36.24 -10.84 -13.66
CA GLY A 119 -37.65 -11.23 -13.75
C GLY A 119 -38.56 -11.03 -12.53
N LYS A 120 -38.11 -10.49 -11.38
CA LYS A 120 -39.02 -10.23 -10.24
C LYS A 120 -38.69 -8.97 -9.44
N ARG A 121 -39.10 -7.81 -9.96
CA ARG A 121 -39.70 -6.65 -9.24
C ARG A 121 -39.94 -5.43 -10.18
N ASN A 122 -40.54 -5.67 -11.34
CA ASN A 122 -40.84 -4.66 -12.36
C ASN A 122 -42.04 -3.74 -12.01
N ASP A 123 -42.68 -4.01 -10.88
CA ASP A 123 -43.97 -3.49 -10.44
C ASP A 123 -43.89 -2.12 -9.73
N LEU A 124 -42.75 -1.79 -9.09
CA LEU A 124 -42.59 -0.53 -8.34
C LEU A 124 -42.13 0.67 -9.18
N LEU A 125 -41.67 0.44 -10.42
CA LEU A 125 -41.31 1.48 -11.40
C LEU A 125 -42.37 1.70 -12.49
N GLY A 126 -43.50 0.98 -12.47
CA GLY A 126 -44.43 0.97 -13.61
C GLY A 126 -43.86 0.31 -14.88
N ASN A 127 -42.78 -0.48 -14.75
CA ASN A 127 -41.98 -1.00 -15.86
C ASN A 127 -42.30 -2.47 -16.17
N LYS A 128 -43.52 -2.76 -16.63
CA LYS A 128 -43.90 -4.14 -17.00
C LYS A 128 -43.05 -4.75 -18.14
N ASN A 129 -42.40 -3.93 -18.98
CA ASN A 129 -41.82 -4.37 -20.27
C ASN A 129 -40.38 -3.87 -20.52
N LEU A 130 -39.48 -3.90 -19.53
CA LEU A 130 -38.06 -3.56 -19.77
C LEU A 130 -37.31 -4.58 -20.68
N ASP A 131 -37.89 -5.77 -20.89
CA ASP A 131 -37.27 -6.87 -21.62
C ASP A 131 -37.94 -7.14 -22.99
N ASP A 132 -38.84 -6.25 -23.45
CA ASP A 132 -39.56 -6.41 -24.72
C ASP A 132 -38.68 -5.94 -25.89
N GLU A 133 -38.38 -6.84 -26.84
CA GLU A 133 -37.44 -6.64 -27.96
C GLU A 133 -37.80 -5.43 -28.85
N LYS A 134 -39.07 -5.01 -28.83
CA LYS A 134 -39.61 -3.94 -29.67
C LYS A 134 -39.54 -2.55 -29.06
N GLU A 135 -39.32 -2.42 -27.76
CA GLU A 135 -39.49 -1.12 -27.09
C GLU A 135 -38.19 -0.34 -26.90
N PHE A 136 -37.03 -1.00 -26.75
CA PHE A 136 -35.74 -0.30 -26.56
C PHE A 136 -34.46 -1.14 -26.81
N GLY A 137 -34.54 -2.41 -27.23
CA GLY A 137 -33.33 -3.24 -27.39
C GLY A 137 -32.51 -3.44 -26.09
N VAL A 138 -33.15 -3.31 -24.92
CA VAL A 138 -32.53 -3.43 -23.57
C VAL A 138 -32.47 -4.87 -23.07
N ALA A 139 -33.08 -5.81 -23.80
CA ALA A 139 -32.99 -7.23 -23.54
C ALA A 139 -31.51 -7.65 -23.60
N GLY A 140 -30.97 -8.13 -22.47
CA GLY A 140 -29.56 -8.52 -22.32
C GLY A 140 -28.63 -7.43 -21.77
N GLN A 141 -29.10 -6.20 -21.53
CA GLN A 141 -28.31 -5.14 -20.91
C GLN A 141 -28.28 -5.26 -19.38
N ASP A 142 -27.13 -4.97 -18.79
CA ASP A 142 -26.90 -5.09 -17.35
C ASP A 142 -27.64 -3.99 -16.54
N ARG A 143 -27.99 -4.26 -15.27
CA ARG A 143 -28.73 -3.32 -14.39
C ARG A 143 -28.08 -1.93 -14.27
N PHE A 144 -26.76 -1.83 -14.38
CA PHE A 144 -26.06 -0.53 -14.36
C PHE A 144 -26.17 0.21 -15.69
N GLU A 145 -26.32 -0.49 -16.81
CA GLU A 145 -26.63 0.14 -18.11
C GLU A 145 -28.04 0.73 -18.08
N LYS A 146 -29.01 -0.05 -17.61
CA LYS A 146 -30.38 0.43 -17.35
C LYS A 146 -30.37 1.66 -16.42
N ALA A 147 -29.63 1.62 -15.32
CA ALA A 147 -29.53 2.75 -14.39
C ALA A 147 -28.89 4.01 -15.01
N CYS A 148 -27.86 3.87 -15.85
CA CYS A 148 -27.26 4.98 -16.59
C CYS A 148 -28.27 5.64 -17.53
N ILE A 149 -29.03 4.85 -18.29
CA ILE A 149 -30.06 5.34 -19.22
C ILE A 149 -31.14 6.09 -18.45
N LEU A 150 -31.72 5.46 -17.41
CA LEU A 150 -32.80 6.05 -16.61
C LEU A 150 -32.38 7.36 -15.93
N SER A 151 -31.13 7.46 -15.51
CA SER A 151 -30.60 8.64 -14.81
C SER A 151 -30.05 9.71 -15.76
N GLY A 152 -30.00 9.45 -17.08
CA GLY A 152 -29.39 10.34 -18.06
C GLY A 152 -27.90 10.60 -17.82
N LEU A 153 -27.19 9.62 -17.24
CA LEU A 153 -25.76 9.75 -16.96
C LEU A 153 -24.94 9.65 -18.25
N GLN A 154 -24.02 10.60 -18.42
CA GLN A 154 -23.19 10.74 -19.62
C GLN A 154 -21.97 9.81 -19.65
N PHE A 155 -21.90 8.82 -18.77
CA PHE A 155 -20.78 7.89 -18.67
C PHE A 155 -21.24 6.43 -18.61
N SER A 156 -20.34 5.53 -18.99
CA SER A 156 -20.61 4.09 -19.09
C SER A 156 -21.02 3.45 -17.76
N ALA A 157 -21.74 2.33 -17.84
CA ALA A 157 -22.06 1.48 -16.69
C ALA A 157 -20.82 1.00 -15.92
N ARG A 158 -19.66 0.87 -16.58
CA ARG A 158 -18.39 0.56 -15.91
C ARG A 158 -17.94 1.69 -14.98
N THR A 159 -18.10 2.93 -15.43
CA THR A 159 -17.79 4.12 -14.61
C THR A 159 -18.78 4.24 -13.45
N LEU A 160 -20.07 3.95 -13.69
CA LEU A 160 -21.09 3.93 -12.64
C LEU A 160 -20.78 2.92 -11.54
N ARG A 161 -20.39 1.69 -11.90
CA ARG A 161 -19.98 0.67 -10.91
C ARG A 161 -18.83 1.14 -10.03
N LYS A 162 -17.83 1.84 -10.60
CA LYS A 162 -16.72 2.42 -9.84
C LYS A 162 -17.18 3.50 -8.88
N LEU A 163 -18.10 4.37 -9.32
CA LEU A 163 -18.68 5.41 -8.48
C LEU A 163 -19.45 4.80 -7.30
N MET A 164 -20.29 3.80 -7.57
CA MET A 164 -21.04 3.10 -6.54
C MET A 164 -20.13 2.35 -5.56
N ALA A 165 -19.08 1.69 -6.05
CA ALA A 165 -18.09 1.04 -5.18
C ALA A 165 -17.40 2.03 -4.23
N VAL A 166 -17.06 3.23 -4.71
CA VAL A 166 -16.52 4.31 -3.85
C VAL A 166 -17.57 4.76 -2.85
N HIS A 167 -18.80 4.98 -3.30
CA HIS A 167 -19.89 5.41 -2.41
C HIS A 167 -20.17 4.39 -1.30
N ASP A 168 -20.25 3.10 -1.65
CA ASP A 168 -20.52 2.03 -0.70
C ASP A 168 -19.37 1.87 0.30
N TYR A 169 -18.11 2.00 -0.15
CA TYR A 169 -16.96 2.04 0.76
C TYR A 169 -17.04 3.19 1.76
N GLU A 170 -17.39 4.41 1.30
CA GLU A 170 -17.47 5.59 2.17
C GLU A 170 -18.66 5.59 3.14
N LYS A 171 -19.60 4.65 3.01
CA LYS A 171 -20.60 4.42 4.06
C LYS A 171 -19.96 3.88 5.34
N ASP A 172 -18.94 3.04 5.19
CA ASP A 172 -18.21 2.42 6.29
C ASP A 172 -16.94 3.21 6.67
N ASP A 173 -16.20 3.71 5.68
CA ASP A 173 -14.95 4.46 5.87
C ASP A 173 -14.89 5.70 4.97
N ASN A 174 -15.26 6.86 5.54
CA ASN A 174 -15.19 8.16 4.86
C ASN A 174 -13.90 8.94 5.18
N SER A 175 -12.81 8.26 5.54
CA SER A 175 -11.56 8.95 5.94
C SER A 175 -10.91 9.77 4.81
N LEU A 176 -11.16 9.43 3.54
CA LEU A 176 -10.53 10.07 2.38
C LEU A 176 -11.38 11.14 1.69
N GLY A 177 -12.69 11.20 1.93
CA GLY A 177 -13.60 12.18 1.29
C GLY A 177 -13.57 12.10 -0.24
N LEU A 178 -13.57 10.89 -0.79
CA LEU A 178 -13.49 10.56 -2.21
C LEU A 178 -14.70 11.07 -2.99
N ILE A 179 -15.92 10.93 -2.48
CA ILE A 179 -17.11 11.46 -3.15
C ILE A 179 -17.05 12.99 -3.27
N ASP A 180 -16.60 13.68 -2.22
CA ASP A 180 -16.42 15.14 -2.24
C ASP A 180 -15.29 15.56 -3.18
N GLY A 181 -14.21 14.76 -3.25
CA GLY A 181 -13.13 14.93 -4.22
C GLY A 181 -13.59 14.78 -5.68
N ILE A 182 -14.51 13.85 -5.97
CA ILE A 182 -15.15 13.73 -7.29
C ILE A 182 -16.03 14.96 -7.54
N ASN A 183 -16.83 15.36 -6.54
CA ASN A 183 -17.78 16.45 -6.69
C ASN A 183 -17.11 17.79 -7.02
N SER A 184 -16.05 18.10 -6.26
CA SER A 184 -15.21 19.30 -6.41
C SER A 184 -14.36 19.28 -7.69
N GLY A 185 -14.27 18.15 -8.39
CA GLY A 185 -13.45 18.00 -9.60
C GLY A 185 -11.97 17.78 -9.33
N LYS A 186 -11.57 17.54 -8.07
CA LYS A 186 -10.18 17.23 -7.68
C LYS A 186 -9.63 16.03 -8.44
N TYR A 187 -10.47 15.02 -8.67
CA TYR A 187 -10.13 13.87 -9.51
C TYR A 187 -11.37 13.25 -10.15
N LYS A 188 -11.17 12.50 -11.23
CA LYS A 188 -12.23 11.73 -11.89
C LYS A 188 -12.60 10.49 -11.04
N ILE A 189 -13.77 9.91 -11.32
CA ILE A 189 -14.28 8.69 -10.67
C ILE A 189 -13.25 7.54 -10.69
N ASP A 190 -12.55 7.35 -11.82
CA ASP A 190 -11.49 6.33 -11.91
C ASP A 190 -10.32 6.59 -10.95
N GLY A 191 -9.96 7.85 -10.76
CA GLY A 191 -8.94 8.27 -9.79
C GLY A 191 -9.37 7.98 -8.35
N ALA A 192 -10.59 8.36 -7.98
CA ALA A 192 -11.17 8.07 -6.67
C ALA A 192 -11.19 6.56 -6.37
N HIS A 193 -11.65 5.75 -7.33
CA HIS A 193 -11.70 4.30 -7.19
C HIS A 193 -10.30 3.67 -7.07
N LYS A 194 -9.28 4.21 -7.74
CA LYS A 194 -7.88 3.79 -7.55
C LYS A 194 -7.36 4.14 -6.16
N LEU A 195 -7.68 5.33 -5.65
CA LEU A 195 -7.31 5.75 -4.30
C LEU A 195 -7.95 4.86 -3.24
N MET A 196 -9.26 4.58 -3.36
CA MET A 196 -9.98 3.63 -2.52
C MET A 196 -9.29 2.26 -2.48
N LYS A 197 -9.00 1.67 -3.65
CA LYS A 197 -8.29 0.39 -3.74
C LYS A 197 -6.91 0.43 -3.09
N SER A 198 -6.19 1.54 -3.25
CA SER A 198 -4.90 1.73 -2.59
C SER A 198 -5.00 1.77 -1.07
N LEU A 199 -6.06 2.37 -0.51
CA LEU A 199 -6.27 2.38 0.94
C LEU A 199 -6.62 0.97 1.46
N ILE A 200 -7.52 0.25 0.78
CA ILE A 200 -7.90 -1.12 1.13
C ILE A 200 -6.67 -2.06 1.15
N ASP A 201 -5.81 -1.98 0.14
CA ASP A 201 -4.57 -2.75 0.08
C ASP A 201 -3.64 -2.43 1.28
N LYS A 202 -3.52 -1.15 1.62
CA LYS A 202 -2.72 -0.70 2.79
C LYS A 202 -3.28 -1.22 4.11
N GLN A 203 -4.59 -1.09 4.32
CA GLN A 203 -5.29 -1.63 5.49
C GLN A 203 -5.11 -3.15 5.61
N SER A 204 -5.21 -3.87 4.50
CA SER A 204 -4.99 -5.33 4.45
C SER A 204 -3.56 -5.71 4.84
N LYS A 205 -2.56 -5.00 4.31
CA LYS A 205 -1.14 -5.18 4.67
C LYS A 205 -0.88 -4.87 6.14
N LYS A 206 -1.53 -3.83 6.68
CA LYS A 206 -1.43 -3.46 8.10
C LYS A 206 -2.05 -4.51 9.01
N ALA A 207 -3.21 -5.06 8.65
CA ALA A 207 -3.83 -6.17 9.35
C ALA A 207 -2.92 -7.41 9.36
N ARG A 208 -2.33 -7.77 8.21
CA ARG A 208 -1.36 -8.86 8.11
C ARG A 208 -0.14 -8.66 9.02
N ARG A 209 0.45 -7.45 9.04
CA ARG A 209 1.57 -7.13 9.95
C ARG A 209 1.18 -7.31 11.42
N LYS A 210 -0.01 -6.87 11.82
CA LYS A 210 -0.52 -7.05 13.19
C LYS A 210 -0.68 -8.54 13.53
N GLN A 211 -1.17 -9.34 12.60
CA GLN A 211 -1.30 -10.79 12.79
C GLN A 211 0.08 -11.43 13.01
N ILE A 212 1.07 -11.08 12.20
CA ILE A 212 2.45 -11.58 12.37
C ILE A 212 2.98 -11.26 13.76
N VAL A 213 2.75 -10.04 14.28
CA VAL A 213 3.19 -9.68 15.64
C VAL A 213 2.55 -10.58 16.71
N ILE A 214 1.28 -10.94 16.56
CA ILE A 214 0.59 -11.88 17.46
C ILE A 214 1.25 -13.26 17.36
N ASP A 215 1.43 -13.76 16.13
CA ASP A 215 2.00 -15.07 15.86
C ASP A 215 3.43 -15.22 16.41
N ARG A 216 4.23 -14.14 16.43
CA ARG A 216 5.57 -14.12 17.04
C ARG A 216 5.56 -14.46 18.52
N VAL A 217 4.58 -13.95 19.26
CA VAL A 217 4.49 -14.11 20.72
C VAL A 217 3.92 -15.48 21.08
N THR A 218 3.12 -16.09 20.21
CA THR A 218 2.51 -17.41 20.43
C THR A 218 3.34 -18.57 19.88
N SER A 219 4.45 -18.29 19.18
CA SER A 219 5.31 -19.31 18.59
C SER A 219 6.16 -20.00 19.65
N ASN A 220 6.23 -21.32 19.58
CA ASN A 220 7.20 -22.10 20.35
C ASN A 220 8.57 -21.99 19.66
N VAL A 221 9.58 -21.60 20.43
CA VAL A 221 10.93 -21.32 19.95
C VAL A 221 11.92 -22.22 20.69
N TRP A 222 12.88 -22.76 19.96
CA TRP A 222 14.07 -23.43 20.53
C TRP A 222 15.35 -22.66 20.21
N PHE A 223 16.43 -22.98 20.92
CA PHE A 223 17.75 -22.47 20.61
C PHE A 223 18.83 -23.56 20.73
N GLU A 224 19.88 -23.45 19.92
CA GLU A 224 21.06 -24.31 19.97
C GLU A 224 22.33 -23.45 19.89
N LEU A 225 23.36 -23.84 20.63
CA LEU A 225 24.63 -23.12 20.71
C LEU A 225 25.77 -24.07 20.36
N PHE A 226 26.72 -23.58 19.55
CA PHE A 226 27.86 -24.34 19.08
C PHE A 226 29.16 -23.59 19.37
N GLU A 227 30.00 -24.19 20.23
CA GLU A 227 31.38 -23.75 20.46
C GLU A 227 32.27 -24.25 19.33
N GLN A 228 32.32 -23.53 18.21
CA GLN A 228 33.11 -23.93 17.04
C GLN A 228 33.52 -22.73 16.18
N SER A 229 34.43 -22.96 15.24
CA SER A 229 34.81 -21.95 14.26
C SER A 229 33.78 -21.83 13.14
N ALA A 230 33.42 -20.60 12.75
CA ALA A 230 32.59 -20.35 11.58
C ALA A 230 33.28 -20.70 10.24
N THR A 231 34.53 -21.18 10.26
CA THR A 231 35.20 -21.72 9.07
C THR A 231 34.77 -23.13 8.70
N ASP A 232 34.04 -23.80 9.59
CA ASP A 232 33.39 -25.08 9.33
C ASP A 232 32.00 -25.06 9.96
N LEU A 233 30.97 -25.04 9.12
CA LEU A 233 29.57 -25.09 9.54
C LEU A 233 28.90 -26.38 9.04
N SER A 234 29.68 -27.34 8.54
CA SER A 234 29.16 -28.50 7.82
C SER A 234 28.19 -29.35 8.65
N ASN A 235 28.38 -29.40 9.97
CA ASN A 235 27.48 -30.03 10.92
C ASN A 235 26.08 -29.40 10.96
N LEU A 236 25.94 -28.12 10.60
CA LEU A 236 24.68 -27.37 10.66
C LEU A 236 23.84 -27.46 9.38
N LYS A 237 24.33 -28.15 8.34
CA LYS A 237 23.66 -28.22 7.03
C LYS A 237 22.22 -28.75 7.07
N HIS A 238 21.92 -29.57 8.06
CA HIS A 238 20.59 -30.16 8.24
C HIS A 238 19.56 -29.14 8.78
N LEU A 239 20.01 -28.07 9.45
CA LEU A 239 19.15 -27.05 10.08
C LEU A 239 18.60 -26.03 9.10
N LYS A 240 19.27 -25.82 7.95
CA LYS A 240 18.87 -24.91 6.86
C LYS A 240 18.30 -23.56 7.34
N PRO A 241 19.11 -22.71 7.99
CA PRO A 241 18.62 -21.43 8.48
C PRO A 241 18.07 -20.56 7.35
N LYS A 242 16.92 -19.93 7.57
CA LYS A 242 16.27 -18.98 6.64
C LYS A 242 16.86 -17.58 6.75
N PHE A 243 17.45 -17.24 7.89
CA PHE A 243 17.99 -15.92 8.13
C PHE A 243 19.30 -16.01 8.90
N ALA A 244 20.31 -15.27 8.45
CA ALA A 244 21.56 -15.10 9.17
C ALA A 244 21.80 -13.63 9.44
N MET A 245 22.19 -13.28 10.67
CA MET A 245 22.66 -11.93 10.97
C MET A 245 23.79 -11.97 11.97
N PHE A 246 24.90 -11.32 11.63
CA PHE A 246 26.09 -11.31 12.46
C PHE A 246 26.97 -10.09 12.16
N SER A 247 27.96 -9.86 13.03
CA SER A 247 29.01 -8.88 12.84
C SER A 247 30.37 -9.58 12.94
N PRO A 248 31.16 -9.68 11.85
CA PRO A 248 32.45 -10.35 11.90
C PRO A 248 33.47 -9.51 12.70
N PRO A 249 34.53 -10.11 13.24
CA PRO A 249 35.70 -9.39 13.71
C PRO A 249 36.29 -8.42 12.68
N TYR A 250 36.20 -7.11 12.91
CA TYR A 250 36.70 -6.11 11.95
C TYR A 250 38.24 -6.08 11.92
N TRP A 251 38.81 -6.04 10.71
CA TRP A 251 40.26 -6.09 10.49
C TRP A 251 41.03 -5.03 11.29
N LYS A 252 41.91 -5.50 12.18
CA LYS A 252 42.81 -4.76 13.07
C LYS A 252 42.12 -3.78 14.03
N MET A 253 40.82 -3.96 14.31
CA MET A 253 40.08 -3.05 15.22
C MET A 253 40.00 -3.52 16.67
N ARG A 254 39.85 -4.83 16.90
CA ARG A 254 39.76 -5.45 18.24
C ARG A 254 40.54 -6.76 18.27
N LYS A 255 40.98 -7.14 19.46
CA LYS A 255 41.61 -8.44 19.72
C LYS A 255 40.66 -9.24 20.59
N TYR A 256 40.03 -10.25 20.00
CA TYR A 256 39.14 -11.14 20.75
C TYR A 256 39.95 -12.25 21.42
N ARG A 257 39.45 -12.75 22.54
CA ARG A 257 40.01 -13.92 23.25
C ARG A 257 39.64 -15.22 22.54
N ASN A 258 40.27 -16.32 22.94
CA ASN A 258 39.90 -17.69 22.57
C ASN A 258 39.70 -17.92 21.06
N GLN A 259 40.56 -17.30 20.24
CA GLN A 259 40.56 -17.51 18.79
C GLN A 259 41.28 -18.81 18.42
N GLY A 260 40.86 -19.43 17.30
CA GLY A 260 41.49 -20.62 16.75
C GLY A 260 42.74 -20.32 15.93
N GLU A 261 43.12 -21.24 15.03
CA GLU A 261 44.29 -21.06 14.16
C GLU A 261 44.19 -19.80 13.30
N ILE A 262 42.99 -19.50 12.80
CA ILE A 262 42.70 -18.23 12.15
C ILE A 262 42.38 -17.20 13.23
N MET A 263 43.33 -16.30 13.46
CA MET A 263 43.12 -15.11 14.29
C MET A 263 42.25 -14.09 13.54
N TYR A 264 40.96 -14.38 13.37
CA TYR A 264 40.07 -13.63 12.49
C TYR A 264 39.97 -12.16 12.92
N GLY A 265 40.19 -11.26 11.97
CA GLY A 265 40.29 -9.82 12.21
C GLY A 265 41.68 -9.34 12.63
N GLN A 266 42.67 -10.23 12.81
CA GLN A 266 44.08 -9.87 13.11
C GLN A 266 45.05 -10.27 12.00
N GLU A 267 44.55 -10.57 10.80
CA GLU A 267 45.37 -11.02 9.68
C GLU A 267 46.48 -10.00 9.33
N PRO A 268 47.67 -10.49 8.92
CA PRO A 268 48.78 -9.62 8.54
C PRO A 268 48.41 -8.61 7.45
N SER A 269 47.63 -9.06 6.45
CA SER A 269 47.20 -8.26 5.31
C SER A 269 45.68 -8.21 5.15
N LEU A 270 45.17 -7.16 4.50
CA LEU A 270 43.75 -7.02 4.19
C LEU A 270 43.27 -8.13 3.24
N GLN A 271 44.11 -8.56 2.30
CA GLN A 271 43.74 -9.62 1.37
C GLN A 271 43.51 -10.94 2.11
N GLN A 272 44.38 -11.31 3.06
CA GLN A 272 44.17 -12.51 3.87
C GLN A 272 42.90 -12.44 4.72
N TYR A 273 42.56 -11.27 5.27
CA TYR A 273 41.29 -11.06 5.97
C TYR A 273 40.08 -11.30 5.04
N LEU A 274 40.14 -10.78 3.81
CA LEU A 274 39.08 -10.97 2.82
C LEU A 274 39.00 -12.44 2.35
N ASP A 275 40.13 -13.12 2.19
CA ASP A 275 40.18 -14.54 1.79
C ASP A 275 39.57 -15.43 2.89
N ASN A 276 39.86 -15.15 4.16
CA ASN A 276 39.25 -15.85 5.30
C ASN A 276 37.75 -15.54 5.42
N SER A 277 37.37 -14.27 5.27
CA SER A 277 35.96 -13.87 5.23
C SER A 277 35.21 -14.59 4.11
N LYS A 278 35.82 -14.70 2.92
CA LYS A 278 35.24 -15.40 1.76
C LYS A 278 35.00 -16.89 2.06
N LYS A 279 35.90 -17.54 2.80
CA LYS A 279 35.71 -18.94 3.24
C LYS A 279 34.50 -19.05 4.18
N ILE A 280 34.44 -18.21 5.22
CA ILE A 280 33.35 -18.20 6.20
C ILE A 280 32.00 -17.94 5.53
N ILE A 281 31.91 -16.93 4.64
CA ILE A 281 30.67 -16.63 3.93
C ILE A 281 30.23 -17.79 3.02
N LYS A 282 31.17 -18.48 2.37
CA LYS A 282 30.85 -19.66 1.56
C LYS A 282 30.32 -20.81 2.39
N GLU A 283 30.90 -21.07 3.55
CA GLU A 283 30.37 -22.07 4.48
C GLU A 283 28.97 -21.70 4.98
N LEU A 284 28.74 -20.44 5.31
CA LEU A 284 27.41 -19.97 5.67
C LEU A 284 26.41 -20.19 4.52
N VAL A 285 26.73 -19.75 3.30
CA VAL A 285 25.86 -19.94 2.12
C VAL A 285 25.56 -21.42 1.87
N ASN A 286 26.52 -22.33 2.14
CA ASN A 286 26.33 -23.77 1.97
C ASN A 286 25.33 -24.41 2.94
N VAL A 287 25.13 -23.80 4.12
CA VAL A 287 24.21 -24.32 5.15
C VAL A 287 22.87 -23.60 5.18
N MET A 288 22.78 -22.39 4.59
CA MET A 288 21.54 -21.62 4.51
C MET A 288 20.49 -22.32 3.65
N ASP A 289 19.23 -22.01 3.93
CA ASP A 289 18.12 -22.33 3.05
C ASP A 289 18.25 -21.61 1.69
N GLU A 290 17.75 -22.22 0.61
CA GLU A 290 17.79 -21.68 -0.76
C GLU A 290 17.09 -20.31 -0.91
N ASN A 291 16.14 -20.01 -0.03
CA ASN A 291 15.42 -18.74 0.04
C ASN A 291 15.93 -17.84 1.19
N GLY A 292 17.16 -18.07 1.65
CA GLY A 292 17.73 -17.43 2.83
C GLY A 292 18.14 -15.97 2.64
N VAL A 293 18.11 -15.22 3.73
CA VAL A 293 18.60 -13.83 3.84
C VAL A 293 19.83 -13.79 4.74
N VAL A 294 20.85 -13.04 4.34
CA VAL A 294 22.09 -12.87 5.12
C VAL A 294 22.34 -11.38 5.34
N VAL A 295 22.48 -11.00 6.61
CA VAL A 295 22.70 -9.62 7.03
C VAL A 295 24.06 -9.52 7.73
N ILE A 296 24.93 -8.64 7.24
CA ILE A 296 26.28 -8.46 7.79
C ILE A 296 26.45 -7.02 8.24
N VAL A 297 26.80 -6.81 9.51
CA VAL A 297 27.18 -5.50 10.05
C VAL A 297 28.69 -5.37 10.05
N ILE A 298 29.25 -4.41 9.31
CA ILE A 298 30.71 -4.20 9.22
C ILE A 298 31.12 -2.73 9.18
N GLY A 299 32.16 -2.40 9.94
CA GLY A 299 32.75 -1.06 10.02
C GLY A 299 34.00 -0.89 9.17
N GLU A 300 34.41 0.38 9.00
CA GLU A 300 35.66 0.74 8.31
C GLU A 300 36.80 1.00 9.31
N ALA A 301 38.03 0.65 8.91
CA ALA A 301 39.23 0.97 9.67
C ALA A 301 39.90 2.23 9.12
N TYR A 302 40.18 3.19 10.00
CA TYR A 302 40.82 4.47 9.64
C TYR A 302 42.29 4.55 10.06
N LYS A 303 42.82 3.53 10.75
CA LYS A 303 44.23 3.50 11.18
C LYS A 303 45.14 3.41 9.96
N GLY A 304 45.93 4.45 9.73
CA GLY A 304 46.79 4.56 8.55
C GLY A 304 46.01 4.87 7.26
N GLY A 305 44.87 5.55 7.36
CA GLY A 305 44.02 5.95 6.23
C GLY A 305 42.85 5.02 5.97
N TYR A 306 41.93 5.45 5.09
CA TYR A 306 40.76 4.68 4.66
C TYR A 306 41.20 3.43 3.89
N LYS A 307 40.73 2.24 4.29
CA LYS A 307 41.18 0.95 3.73
C LYS A 307 40.20 0.34 2.72
N SER A 308 39.03 0.95 2.53
CA SER A 308 37.97 0.44 1.67
C SER A 308 37.56 -0.99 2.03
N ILE A 309 37.61 -1.35 3.32
CA ILE A 309 37.27 -2.70 3.80
C ILE A 309 35.83 -3.00 3.41
N THR A 310 34.92 -2.07 3.71
CA THR A 310 33.48 -2.28 3.48
C THR A 310 33.16 -2.47 1.99
N SER A 311 33.74 -1.66 1.08
CA SER A 311 33.56 -1.83 -0.36
C SER A 311 34.15 -3.13 -0.91
N ARG A 312 35.31 -3.56 -0.40
CA ARG A 312 35.91 -4.85 -0.82
C ARG A 312 35.12 -6.03 -0.29
N TYR A 313 34.58 -5.93 0.92
CA TYR A 313 33.71 -6.92 1.52
C TYR A 313 32.41 -7.05 0.70
N GLU A 314 31.81 -5.93 0.30
CA GLU A 314 30.63 -5.89 -0.58
C GLU A 314 30.84 -6.67 -1.89
N LEU A 315 31.95 -6.43 -2.59
CA LEU A 315 32.30 -7.19 -3.80
C LEU A 315 32.55 -8.67 -3.51
N MET A 316 33.19 -8.99 -2.39
CA MET A 316 33.43 -10.38 -1.97
C MET A 316 32.12 -11.13 -1.68
N LEU A 317 31.08 -10.48 -1.16
CA LEU A 317 29.77 -11.11 -0.95
C LEU A 317 29.15 -11.58 -2.27
N LEU A 318 29.25 -10.78 -3.34
CA LEU A 318 28.79 -11.16 -4.68
C LEU A 318 29.51 -12.41 -5.20
N ASP A 319 30.83 -12.47 -5.00
CA ASP A 319 31.65 -13.65 -5.35
C ASP A 319 31.28 -14.92 -4.56
N CYS A 320 30.58 -14.78 -3.43
CA CYS A 320 30.16 -15.91 -2.59
C CYS A 320 28.78 -16.47 -2.97
N GLY A 321 28.13 -15.93 -4.03
CA GLY A 321 26.81 -16.40 -4.45
C GLY A 321 25.65 -15.71 -3.72
N LEU A 322 25.87 -14.49 -3.23
CA LEU A 322 24.83 -13.64 -2.66
C LEU A 322 24.43 -12.53 -3.65
N ASP A 323 23.15 -12.20 -3.67
CA ASP A 323 22.63 -10.97 -4.30
C ASP A 323 22.41 -9.92 -3.21
N ILE A 324 22.96 -8.71 -3.40
CA ILE A 324 22.78 -7.60 -2.44
C ILE A 324 21.42 -6.94 -2.72
N LEU A 325 20.53 -6.97 -1.73
CA LEU A 325 19.23 -6.31 -1.76
C LEU A 325 19.35 -4.81 -1.51
N GLY A 326 20.27 -4.44 -0.62
CA GLY A 326 20.54 -3.05 -0.28
C GLY A 326 21.60 -2.93 0.79
N VAL A 327 22.05 -1.68 0.96
CA VAL A 327 23.01 -1.31 1.99
C VAL A 327 22.34 -0.29 2.90
N CYS A 328 22.33 -0.58 4.19
CA CYS A 328 21.91 0.38 5.21
C CYS A 328 23.12 1.03 5.87
N GLU A 329 22.99 2.31 6.18
CA GLU A 329 23.97 3.06 6.93
C GLU A 329 23.52 3.14 8.39
N TRP A 330 24.25 2.48 9.30
CA TRP A 330 23.99 2.59 10.73
C TRP A 330 24.78 3.75 11.31
N VAL A 331 24.10 4.84 11.65
CA VAL A 331 24.68 6.02 12.30
C VAL A 331 24.53 5.92 13.81
N LYS A 332 25.64 6.01 14.53
CA LYS A 332 25.69 5.98 16.00
C LYS A 332 25.49 7.40 16.53
N LEU A 333 24.55 7.57 17.48
CA LEU A 333 24.32 8.86 18.17
C LEU A 333 25.48 9.25 19.09
N ASN A 334 26.15 8.25 19.67
CA ASN A 334 27.26 8.39 20.61
C ASN A 334 28.48 7.58 20.10
N PRO A 335 29.05 7.95 18.94
CA PRO A 335 30.19 7.23 18.39
C PRO A 335 31.41 7.38 19.30
N THR A 336 32.31 6.39 19.28
CA THR A 336 33.60 6.48 19.98
C THR A 336 34.31 7.78 19.60
N PRO A 337 34.90 8.53 20.56
CA PRO A 337 35.52 9.82 20.29
C PRO A 337 36.88 9.71 19.57
N ALA A 338 37.03 8.79 18.64
CA ALA A 338 38.21 8.63 17.80
C ALA A 338 38.22 9.72 16.71
N VAL A 339 39.33 10.47 16.61
CA VAL A 339 39.51 11.49 15.57
C VAL A 339 40.71 11.10 14.72
N PRO A 340 40.51 10.55 13.51
CA PRO A 340 41.59 10.29 12.58
C PRO A 340 42.32 11.59 12.23
N LYS A 341 43.64 11.52 12.01
CA LYS A 341 44.51 12.70 11.81
C LYS A 341 44.07 13.64 10.67
N TYR A 342 43.44 13.10 9.62
CA TYR A 342 43.09 13.82 8.39
C TYR A 342 41.64 13.57 7.94
N PHE A 343 40.73 13.23 8.87
CA PHE A 343 39.34 12.92 8.54
C PHE A 343 38.39 13.27 9.69
N PHE A 344 37.10 13.36 9.39
CA PHE A 344 36.05 13.54 10.39
C PHE A 344 35.96 12.32 11.32
N ARG A 345 35.35 12.50 12.49
CA ARG A 345 35.05 11.40 13.42
C ARG A 345 34.14 10.40 12.71
N PRO A 346 34.56 9.14 12.53
CA PRO A 346 33.69 8.10 12.01
C PRO A 346 32.53 7.87 12.97
N ALA A 347 31.31 7.86 12.45
CA ALA A 347 30.10 7.73 13.25
C ALA A 347 29.19 6.60 12.76
N ASN A 348 29.64 5.81 11.79
CA ASN A 348 28.79 4.92 11.03
C ASN A 348 29.43 3.56 10.75
N GLU A 349 28.57 2.57 10.54
CA GLU A 349 28.90 1.23 10.04
C GLU A 349 27.93 0.86 8.92
N LYS A 350 28.35 -0.03 8.02
CA LYS A 350 27.49 -0.55 6.97
C LYS A 350 26.77 -1.80 7.43
N ILE A 351 25.51 -1.93 7.02
CA ILE A 351 24.76 -3.18 7.11
C ILE A 351 24.45 -3.64 5.69
N PHE A 352 25.08 -4.72 5.28
CA PHE A 352 24.77 -5.37 4.01
C PHE A 352 23.59 -6.29 4.19
N VAL A 353 22.53 -6.08 3.41
CA VAL A 353 21.38 -6.98 3.38
C VAL A 353 21.42 -7.75 2.07
N CYS A 354 21.62 -9.06 2.17
CA CYS A 354 21.83 -9.96 1.06
C CYS A 354 20.78 -11.07 1.06
N LYS A 355 20.59 -11.71 -0.08
CA LYS A 355 19.87 -12.98 -0.19
C LYS A 355 20.72 -14.01 -0.91
N ILE A 356 20.42 -15.29 -0.69
CA ILE A 356 20.95 -16.35 -1.55
C ILE A 356 20.57 -16.05 -2.99
N LYS A 357 21.50 -16.22 -3.93
CA LYS A 357 21.27 -15.90 -5.34
C LYS A 357 20.06 -16.67 -5.89
N GLY A 358 19.09 -15.95 -6.42
CA GLY A 358 17.83 -16.52 -6.92
C GLY A 358 16.73 -16.72 -5.86
N ALA A 359 16.97 -16.43 -4.58
CA ALA A 359 15.99 -16.58 -3.51
C ALA A 359 14.73 -15.71 -3.72
N GLU A 360 13.58 -16.27 -3.36
CA GLU A 360 12.33 -15.56 -3.14
C GLU A 360 12.17 -15.26 -1.64
N ILE A 361 12.09 -13.99 -1.28
CA ILE A 361 12.12 -13.57 0.12
C ILE A 361 10.80 -12.96 0.58
N SER A 362 10.50 -13.15 1.86
CA SER A 362 9.43 -12.42 2.55
C SER A 362 9.99 -11.09 3.09
N PHE A 363 9.22 -10.01 2.96
CA PHE A 363 9.61 -8.70 3.47
C PHE A 363 8.44 -7.98 4.17
N ASN A 364 8.63 -7.70 5.46
CA ASN A 364 7.68 -7.08 6.38
C ASN A 364 8.29 -5.80 6.97
N PRO A 365 8.37 -4.70 6.20
CA PRO A 365 9.19 -3.54 6.56
C PRO A 365 8.85 -2.96 7.93
N LYS A 366 9.89 -2.55 8.66
CA LYS A 366 9.72 -1.69 9.84
C LYS A 366 9.08 -0.36 9.43
N MET A 367 7.94 -0.07 10.06
CA MET A 367 7.16 1.15 9.83
C MET A 367 7.46 2.19 10.91
N LYS A 368 7.30 3.46 10.57
CA LYS A 368 7.26 4.59 11.50
C LYS A 368 6.02 5.44 11.23
N PRO A 369 5.42 6.09 12.25
CA PRO A 369 4.31 7.01 12.05
C PRO A 369 4.68 8.14 11.08
N THR A 370 3.72 8.56 10.25
CA THR A 370 3.84 9.81 9.49
C THR A 370 3.61 11.01 10.41
N LYS A 371 4.07 12.20 10.00
CA LYS A 371 3.94 13.44 10.80
C LYS A 371 2.47 13.75 11.14
N ASP A 372 1.58 13.51 10.19
CA ASP A 372 0.15 13.81 10.33
C ASP A 372 -0.61 12.68 11.05
N GLY A 373 -0.04 11.46 11.11
CA GLY A 373 -0.60 10.30 11.81
C GLY A 373 -1.97 9.85 11.30
N LYS A 374 -2.36 10.25 10.09
CA LYS A 374 -3.66 9.97 9.49
C LYS A 374 -3.52 9.70 7.99
N SER A 375 -4.29 8.73 7.50
CA SER A 375 -4.44 8.50 6.07
C SER A 375 -5.10 9.71 5.39
N SER A 376 -4.58 10.13 4.25
CA SER A 376 -5.15 11.25 3.49
C SER A 376 -4.79 11.21 2.00
N VAL A 377 -5.57 11.90 1.18
CA VAL A 377 -5.26 12.05 -0.25
C VAL A 377 -4.31 13.23 -0.46
N LYS A 378 -3.08 12.95 -0.83
CA LYS A 378 -2.04 13.94 -1.13
C LYS A 378 -1.82 14.06 -2.64
N LYS A 379 -1.38 15.25 -3.09
CA LYS A 379 -1.04 15.53 -4.48
C LYS A 379 0.38 15.05 -4.77
N CYS A 380 0.57 14.32 -5.87
CA CYS A 380 1.88 13.96 -6.41
C CYS A 380 2.43 15.09 -7.29
N HIS A 381 3.67 14.91 -7.77
CA HIS A 381 4.17 15.69 -8.90
C HIS A 381 3.22 15.60 -10.10
N THR A 382 3.04 16.74 -10.77
CA THR A 382 2.23 16.85 -11.98
C THR A 382 2.78 15.93 -13.06
N ALA A 383 1.88 15.27 -13.78
CA ALA A 383 2.25 14.45 -14.93
C ALA A 383 2.83 15.31 -16.07
N ILE A 384 3.51 14.66 -17.01
CA ILE A 384 4.11 15.31 -18.20
C ILE A 384 3.06 16.05 -19.02
N ASP A 385 1.83 15.54 -19.06
CA ASP A 385 0.67 16.13 -19.74
C ASP A 385 -0.01 17.26 -18.93
N GLY A 386 0.56 17.66 -17.80
CA GLY A 386 -0.01 18.68 -16.91
C GLY A 386 -1.12 18.15 -15.98
N ALA A 387 -1.48 16.86 -16.06
CA ALA A 387 -2.52 16.31 -15.21
C ALA A 387 -2.06 16.18 -13.76
N GLU A 388 -2.91 16.64 -12.83
CA GLU A 388 -2.69 16.43 -11.41
C GLU A 388 -2.84 14.95 -11.06
N ARG A 389 -1.90 14.42 -10.28
CA ARG A 389 -1.94 13.06 -9.75
C ARG A 389 -2.08 13.08 -8.25
N TYR A 390 -2.76 12.07 -7.73
CA TYR A 390 -3.03 11.93 -6.31
C TYR A 390 -2.65 10.53 -5.85
N PHE A 391 -2.26 10.43 -4.59
CA PHE A 391 -1.98 9.16 -3.92
C PHE A 391 -2.56 9.19 -2.51
N VAL A 392 -2.78 8.00 -1.95
CA VAL A 392 -3.13 7.86 -0.54
C VAL A 392 -1.83 7.87 0.25
N GLU A 393 -1.63 8.85 1.10
CA GLU A 393 -0.66 8.78 2.19
C GLU A 393 -1.29 7.97 3.33
N ASP A 394 -0.51 7.10 3.97
CA ASP A 394 -0.97 6.30 5.11
C ASP A 394 -0.58 6.98 6.44
N ASP A 395 -1.08 6.47 7.57
CA ASP A 395 -0.67 6.93 8.89
C ASP A 395 0.74 6.48 9.30
N GLU A 396 1.33 5.57 8.53
CA GLU A 396 2.68 5.05 8.71
C GLU A 396 3.45 4.95 7.38
N THR A 397 4.78 5.03 7.45
CA THR A 397 5.68 4.90 6.32
C THR A 397 6.86 4.02 6.66
N ILE A 398 7.50 3.44 5.66
CA ILE A 398 8.68 2.59 5.85
C ILE A 398 9.84 3.47 6.34
N ILE A 399 10.67 2.96 7.25
CA ILE A 399 11.89 3.66 7.68
C ILE A 399 12.89 3.83 6.52
N SER A 400 13.79 4.81 6.61
CA SER A 400 14.88 4.96 5.64
C SER A 400 15.94 3.87 5.83
N ASN A 401 16.74 3.63 4.80
CA ASN A 401 17.94 2.79 4.90
C ASN A 401 19.10 3.46 5.66
N VAL A 402 18.91 4.67 6.19
CA VAL A 402 19.78 5.26 7.22
C VAL A 402 19.12 5.01 8.57
N ILE A 403 19.79 4.22 9.41
CA ILE A 403 19.31 3.78 10.71
C ILE A 403 20.15 4.49 11.77
N THR A 404 19.51 5.20 12.69
CA THR A 404 20.22 5.98 13.71
C THR A 404 19.84 5.49 15.10
N THR A 405 20.80 4.96 15.85
CA THR A 405 20.60 4.46 17.22
C THR A 405 21.77 4.86 18.13
N ALA A 406 21.61 4.69 19.44
CA ALA A 406 22.76 4.68 20.33
C ALA A 406 23.62 3.42 20.10
N ALA A 407 24.90 3.51 20.43
CA ALA A 407 25.77 2.37 20.62
C ALA A 407 25.29 1.55 21.84
N PHE A 408 25.72 0.30 21.90
CA PHE A 408 25.29 -0.66 22.91
C PHE A 408 25.56 -0.18 24.34
N ASN A 409 24.63 -0.49 25.25
CA ASN A 409 24.75 -0.17 26.67
C ASN A 409 25.23 -1.39 27.47
N HIS A 410 26.49 -1.35 27.93
CA HIS A 410 27.11 -2.43 28.70
C HIS A 410 26.40 -2.79 30.01
N SER A 411 25.51 -1.95 30.55
CA SER A 411 24.71 -2.33 31.72
C SER A 411 23.74 -3.47 31.42
N GLU A 412 23.37 -3.70 30.17
CA GLU A 412 22.49 -4.79 29.74
C GLU A 412 23.07 -6.16 30.11
N TYR A 413 24.39 -6.34 30.07
CA TYR A 413 25.01 -7.61 30.46
C TYR A 413 24.78 -7.98 31.91
N LYS A 414 24.73 -6.98 32.79
CA LYS A 414 24.61 -7.19 34.23
C LYS A 414 23.29 -7.87 34.63
N ILE A 415 22.30 -7.86 33.74
CA ILE A 415 21.02 -8.56 33.91
C ILE A 415 21.26 -10.08 33.89
N TYR A 416 22.18 -10.54 33.04
CA TYR A 416 22.45 -11.96 32.79
C TYR A 416 23.69 -12.46 33.52
N ASP A 417 24.80 -11.71 33.45
CA ASP A 417 26.03 -11.98 34.17
C ASP A 417 26.81 -10.66 34.41
N PRO A 418 26.99 -10.21 35.66
CA PRO A 418 27.67 -8.95 35.97
C PRO A 418 29.18 -8.96 35.68
N ASN A 419 29.79 -10.14 35.53
CA ASN A 419 31.23 -10.28 35.31
C ASN A 419 31.59 -10.38 33.82
N PHE A 420 30.59 -10.66 32.97
CA PHE A 420 30.82 -10.84 31.55
C PHE A 420 31.18 -9.52 30.84
N LYS A 421 32.10 -9.63 29.89
CA LYS A 421 32.53 -8.52 29.03
C LYS A 421 32.66 -9.00 27.59
N HIS A 422 32.20 -8.14 26.68
CA HIS A 422 32.37 -8.27 25.25
C HIS A 422 32.69 -6.90 24.65
N ASP A 423 33.66 -6.84 23.75
CA ASP A 423 34.34 -5.60 23.33
C ASP A 423 33.60 -4.80 22.26
N ALA A 424 32.73 -5.45 21.48
CA ALA A 424 32.05 -4.81 20.35
C ALA A 424 30.63 -5.37 20.10
N PRO A 425 29.71 -5.26 21.06
CA PRO A 425 28.31 -5.63 20.84
C PRO A 425 27.57 -4.70 19.89
N CYS A 426 26.68 -5.29 19.08
CA CYS A 426 25.68 -4.57 18.31
C CYS A 426 24.38 -4.41 19.13
N PRO A 427 23.71 -3.24 19.11
CA PRO A 427 22.43 -3.05 19.79
C PRO A 427 21.33 -3.97 19.26
N MET A 428 20.47 -4.46 20.17
CA MET A 428 19.31 -5.28 19.80
C MET A 428 18.36 -4.60 18.80
N GLU A 429 18.25 -3.26 18.83
CA GLU A 429 17.41 -2.50 17.89
C GLU A 429 17.83 -2.71 16.43
N ILE A 430 19.13 -2.85 16.16
CA ILE A 430 19.64 -3.09 14.80
C ILE A 430 19.26 -4.48 14.32
N TYR A 431 19.39 -5.49 15.20
CA TYR A 431 18.89 -6.83 14.92
C TYR A 431 17.37 -6.82 14.72
N ASP A 432 16.59 -6.15 15.59
CA ASP A 432 15.13 -6.15 15.52
C ASP A 432 14.63 -5.60 14.19
N ILE A 433 15.20 -4.51 13.69
CA ILE A 433 14.82 -3.94 12.38
C ILE A 433 14.96 -4.99 11.27
N MET A 434 16.05 -5.74 11.26
CA MET A 434 16.36 -6.69 10.19
C MET A 434 15.55 -7.99 10.35
N VAL A 435 15.58 -8.57 11.54
CA VAL A 435 14.86 -9.81 11.88
C VAL A 435 13.37 -9.61 11.65
N SER A 436 12.77 -8.56 12.22
CA SER A 436 11.34 -8.29 12.04
C SER A 436 10.94 -8.02 10.59
N SER A 437 11.88 -7.60 9.74
CA SER A 437 11.64 -7.32 8.33
C SER A 437 11.78 -8.54 7.42
N TYR A 438 12.67 -9.48 7.72
CA TYR A 438 13.01 -10.57 6.80
C TYR A 438 12.64 -11.97 7.29
N THR A 439 12.03 -12.08 8.47
CA THR A 439 11.63 -13.37 9.06
C THR A 439 10.13 -13.46 9.30
N MET A 440 9.65 -14.71 9.34
CA MET A 440 8.34 -15.11 9.79
C MET A 440 8.46 -15.97 11.06
N PRO A 441 7.43 -16.00 11.92
CA PRO A 441 7.43 -16.90 13.08
C PRO A 441 7.62 -18.35 12.65
N GLY A 442 8.45 -19.09 13.40
CA GLY A 442 8.87 -20.46 13.10
C GLY A 442 10.10 -20.58 12.20
N ASP A 443 10.58 -19.48 11.59
CA ASP A 443 11.84 -19.50 10.84
C ASP A 443 13.02 -19.86 11.76
N THR A 444 14.03 -20.52 11.20
CA THR A 444 15.29 -20.80 11.90
C THR A 444 16.34 -19.75 11.52
N CYS A 445 16.91 -19.09 12.51
CA CYS A 445 17.85 -17.99 12.36
C CYS A 445 19.22 -18.36 12.94
N ILE A 446 20.31 -17.86 12.34
CA ILE A 446 21.67 -18.13 12.79
C ILE A 446 22.49 -16.85 12.96
N ASP A 447 23.26 -16.77 14.04
CA ASP A 447 24.34 -15.80 14.21
C ASP A 447 25.66 -16.57 14.35
N ILE A 448 26.52 -16.48 13.34
CA ILE A 448 27.78 -17.25 13.27
C ILE A 448 28.95 -16.60 14.04
N HIS A 449 28.71 -15.45 14.65
CA HIS A 449 29.63 -14.74 15.54
C HIS A 449 28.82 -14.17 16.70
N CYS A 450 28.09 -15.05 17.40
CA CYS A 450 27.01 -14.63 18.28
C CYS A 450 27.49 -13.82 19.49
N GLY A 451 28.76 -13.97 19.91
CA GLY A 451 29.38 -13.18 20.96
C GLY A 451 28.53 -13.14 22.22
N SER A 452 27.96 -11.99 22.53
CA SER A 452 27.09 -11.83 23.69
C SER A 452 25.63 -12.26 23.49
N GLY A 453 25.18 -12.66 22.29
CA GLY A 453 23.87 -13.28 22.06
C GLY A 453 22.69 -12.32 21.86
N GLN A 454 22.92 -11.04 21.54
CA GLN A 454 21.85 -10.07 21.27
C GLN A 454 20.98 -10.52 20.10
N GLY A 455 21.61 -11.03 19.04
CA GLY A 455 20.91 -11.56 17.87
C GLY A 455 19.99 -12.72 18.24
N LEU A 456 20.49 -13.66 19.03
CA LEU A 456 19.74 -14.85 19.46
C LEU A 456 18.47 -14.47 20.25
N GLU A 457 18.60 -13.54 21.18
CA GLU A 457 17.46 -13.04 21.95
C GLU A 457 16.43 -12.34 21.05
N VAL A 458 16.89 -11.57 20.05
CA VAL A 458 16.00 -10.91 19.08
C VAL A 458 15.32 -11.93 18.15
N PHE A 459 16.02 -12.98 17.71
CA PHE A 459 15.44 -14.06 16.92
C PHE A 459 14.29 -14.69 17.69
N ALA A 460 14.54 -15.09 18.94
CA ALA A 460 13.52 -15.71 19.79
C ALA A 460 12.33 -14.79 20.07
N ARG A 461 12.57 -13.50 20.37
CA ARG A 461 11.49 -12.51 20.55
C ARG A 461 10.66 -12.26 19.30
N ASN A 462 11.20 -12.57 18.13
CA ASN A 462 10.49 -12.54 16.86
C ASN A 462 9.90 -13.91 16.47
N GLY A 463 9.76 -14.83 17.44
CA GLY A 463 9.16 -16.14 17.24
C GLY A 463 9.99 -17.07 16.36
N CYS A 464 11.30 -16.80 16.19
CA CYS A 464 12.20 -17.60 15.37
C CYS A 464 13.08 -18.50 16.24
N ASN A 465 13.43 -19.68 15.75
CA ASN A 465 14.45 -20.52 16.37
C ASN A 465 15.83 -19.88 16.22
N ALA A 466 16.70 -20.08 17.22
CA ALA A 466 17.97 -19.37 17.30
C ALA A 466 19.16 -20.33 17.35
N ILE A 467 20.06 -20.21 16.38
CA ILE A 467 21.34 -20.91 16.36
C ILE A 467 22.46 -19.89 16.62
N GLY A 468 23.25 -20.12 17.67
CA GLY A 468 24.44 -19.32 17.96
C GLY A 468 25.69 -20.12 17.70
N VAL A 469 26.63 -19.56 16.95
CA VAL A 469 27.99 -20.09 16.80
C VAL A 469 28.97 -19.05 17.27
N ASP A 470 29.88 -19.45 18.14
CA ASP A 470 31.06 -18.68 18.51
C ASP A 470 32.19 -19.64 18.88
N ILE A 471 33.43 -19.18 18.70
CA ILE A 471 34.61 -19.95 19.09
C ILE A 471 35.00 -19.70 20.55
N ASP A 472 34.50 -18.62 21.15
CA ASP A 472 34.80 -18.26 22.52
C ASP A 472 33.86 -18.96 23.52
N PRO A 473 34.35 -19.92 24.33
CA PRO A 473 33.52 -20.64 25.31
C PRO A 473 32.86 -19.71 26.33
N GLU A 474 33.53 -18.61 26.71
CA GLU A 474 32.93 -17.63 27.65
C GLU A 474 31.70 -16.93 27.03
N SER A 475 31.73 -16.70 25.71
CA SER A 475 30.61 -16.12 24.97
C SER A 475 29.46 -17.11 24.83
N ILE A 476 29.75 -18.40 24.57
CA ILE A 476 28.76 -19.46 24.52
C ILE A 476 28.06 -19.64 25.88
N GLU A 477 28.82 -19.73 26.98
CA GLU A 477 28.26 -19.84 28.32
C GLU A 477 27.34 -18.64 28.66
N PHE A 478 27.75 -17.42 28.26
CA PHE A 478 26.92 -16.23 28.44
C PHE A 478 25.64 -16.27 27.60
N CYS A 479 25.74 -16.68 26.33
CA CYS A 479 24.58 -16.86 25.46
C CYS A 479 23.60 -17.87 26.04
N GLU A 480 24.08 -18.97 26.62
CA GLU A 480 23.24 -19.98 27.24
C GLU A 480 22.45 -19.40 28.43
N LYS A 481 23.13 -18.70 29.35
CA LYS A 481 22.48 -18.01 30.48
C LYS A 481 21.41 -17.04 29.99
N ARG A 482 21.74 -16.22 28.98
CA ARG A 482 20.80 -15.27 28.37
C ARG A 482 19.58 -15.98 27.79
N MET A 483 19.76 -16.98 26.93
CA MET A 483 18.65 -17.64 26.24
C MET A 483 17.74 -18.41 27.19
N ARG A 484 18.30 -19.09 28.21
CA ARG A 484 17.50 -19.75 29.26
C ARG A 484 16.63 -18.79 30.05
N MET A 485 17.13 -17.58 30.33
CA MET A 485 16.33 -16.54 30.98
C MET A 485 15.24 -15.99 30.05
N VAL A 486 15.53 -15.85 28.76
CA VAL A 486 14.60 -15.33 27.75
C VAL A 486 13.44 -16.28 27.48
N LEU A 487 13.70 -17.59 27.36
CA LEU A 487 12.69 -18.60 27.03
C LEU A 487 11.95 -19.16 28.25
N GLY A 488 12.39 -18.84 29.47
CA GLY A 488 11.93 -19.53 30.68
C GLY A 488 12.56 -20.92 30.80
N GLN A 489 12.82 -21.39 32.02
CA GLN A 489 13.69 -22.54 32.34
C GLN A 489 13.26 -23.94 31.83
N GLU A 490 12.42 -24.07 30.81
CA GLU A 490 12.01 -25.36 30.23
C GLU A 490 12.41 -25.45 28.74
N CYS A 491 13.70 -25.63 28.48
CA CYS A 491 14.19 -26.24 27.24
C CYS A 491 15.31 -27.22 27.60
N GLU A 492 15.04 -28.51 27.36
CA GLU A 492 15.99 -29.62 27.47
C GLU A 492 17.22 -29.36 26.58
N VAL A 493 18.37 -29.83 27.05
CA VAL A 493 19.69 -29.43 26.55
C VAL A 493 20.28 -30.58 25.75
N GLU A 494 20.53 -30.37 24.46
CA GLU A 494 21.55 -31.13 23.73
C GLU A 494 22.78 -30.24 23.56
N LEU A 495 23.67 -30.25 24.55
CA LEU A 495 25.03 -29.74 24.40
C LEU A 495 25.82 -30.79 23.59
N GLN A 496 25.85 -30.65 22.27
CA GLN A 496 26.70 -31.49 21.43
C GLN A 496 28.10 -30.89 21.37
N THR A 497 29.04 -31.53 22.07
CA THR A 497 30.48 -31.31 21.89
C THR A 497 30.92 -32.04 20.63
N ALA A 498 31.39 -31.31 19.62
CA ALA A 498 32.01 -31.92 18.44
C ALA A 498 33.36 -32.54 18.85
N ALA A 499 33.47 -33.86 18.67
CA ALA A 499 34.70 -34.64 18.90
C ALA A 499 35.61 -34.63 17.66
#